data_AF-A0A6N7SQ04-F1
#
_entry.id   AF-A0A6N7SQ04-F1
#
_cell.length_a   1.000
_cell.length_b   1.000
_cell.length_c   1.000
_cell.angle_alpha   90.00
_cell.angle_beta   90.00
_cell.angle_gamma   90.00
#
_symmetry.space_group_name_H-M   'P 1'
#
loop_
_entity.id
_entity.type
_entity.pdbx_description
1 polymer ?
#
loop_
_entity_poly.entity_id
_entity_poly.type
_entity_poly.pdbx_seq_one_letter_code
_entity_poly.pdbx_strand_id
1 'polypeptide(L)'
;MRIISQDGGIDLPYDNVILEAMYDCKSIFAHTGTGQPYRMAEYSSVEKMDKAMEMVRSKYGEYLYGEGGAMATANFYVPAFAFTPPKVFRFPEDDEVKL
;
A
#
# COMPACT_ATOMS: atom_id res chain seq x y z
N MET A 1 2.07 -4.64 -5.67
CA MET A 1 0.97 -4.38 -4.72
C MET A 1 -0.05 -3.44 -5.37
N ARG A 2 -1.36 -3.59 -5.14
CA ARG A 2 -2.39 -2.59 -5.52
C ARG A 2 -2.51 -1.55 -4.42
N ILE A 3 -2.60 -0.27 -4.78
CA ILE A 3 -2.91 0.81 -3.85
C ILE A 3 -4.30 1.37 -4.15
N ILE A 4 -5.13 1.45 -3.13
CA ILE A 4 -6.53 1.86 -3.23
C ILE A 4 -6.72 3.15 -2.45
N SER A 5 -7.44 4.11 -3.02
CA SER A 5 -7.79 5.35 -2.34
C SER A 5 -8.63 5.10 -1.08
N GLN A 6 -8.64 6.05 -0.17
CA GLN A 6 -9.43 6.01 1.07
C GLN A 6 -10.89 5.63 0.78
N ASP A 7 -11.52 6.27 -0.20
CA ASP A 7 -12.91 6.01 -0.60
C ASP A 7 -13.12 4.72 -1.41
N GLY A 8 -12.05 4.02 -1.80
CA GLY A 8 -12.11 2.80 -2.61
C GLY A 8 -12.32 3.02 -4.11
N GLY A 9 -12.46 4.27 -4.58
CA GLY A 9 -12.82 4.59 -5.96
C GLY A 9 -11.66 4.51 -6.97
N ILE A 10 -10.42 4.64 -6.50
CA ILE A 10 -9.21 4.60 -7.31
C ILE A 10 -8.40 3.37 -6.91
N ASP A 11 -8.01 2.56 -7.90
CA ASP A 11 -7.21 1.36 -7.69
C ASP A 11 -6.07 1.26 -8.73
N LEU A 12 -4.84 1.48 -8.26
CA LEU A 12 -3.65 1.62 -9.09
C LEU A 12 -2.57 0.59 -8.71
N PRO A 13 -1.74 0.12 -9.65
CA PRO A 13 -0.58 -0.70 -9.32
C PRO A 13 0.51 0.20 -8.71
N TYR A 14 1.00 -0.15 -7.51
CA TYR A 14 2.04 0.58 -6.79
C TYR A 14 3.30 0.82 -7.63
N ASP A 15 3.68 -0.17 -8.45
CA ASP A 15 4.92 -0.14 -9.23
C ASP A 15 4.86 0.79 -10.46
N ASN A 16 3.66 1.27 -10.86
CA ASN A 16 3.51 2.17 -12.01
C ASN A 16 3.03 3.57 -11.61
N VAL A 17 3.16 3.94 -10.33
CA VAL A 17 2.80 5.28 -9.86
C VAL A 17 3.89 5.88 -8.99
N ILE A 18 3.89 7.21 -8.93
CA ILE A 18 4.65 7.96 -7.92
C ILE A 18 3.65 8.45 -6.88
N LEU A 19 3.87 8.09 -5.61
CA LEU A 19 3.14 8.64 -4.49
C LEU A 19 3.84 9.88 -3.95
N GLU A 20 3.10 10.98 -3.84
CA GLU A 20 3.58 12.26 -3.33
C GLU A 20 2.74 12.68 -2.12
N ALA A 21 3.42 13.09 -1.04
CA ALA A 21 2.79 13.73 0.10
C ALA A 21 2.76 15.24 -0.13
N MET A 22 1.56 15.83 -0.16
CA MET A 22 1.37 17.25 -0.38
C MET A 22 1.00 17.94 0.94
N TYR A 23 2.01 18.54 1.58
CA TYR A 23 1.91 19.10 2.94
C TYR A 23 0.87 20.22 3.08
N ASP A 24 0.72 21.08 2.07
CA ASP A 24 -0.20 22.23 2.11
C ASP A 24 -1.67 21.82 2.28
N CYS A 25 -2.04 20.65 1.73
CA CYS A 25 -3.40 20.11 1.79
C CYS A 25 -3.49 18.77 2.53
N LYS A 26 -2.41 18.35 3.21
CA LYS A 26 -2.33 17.12 4.04
C LYS A 26 -2.87 15.88 3.30
N SER A 27 -2.55 15.79 2.01
CA SER A 27 -3.11 14.80 1.11
C SER A 27 -2.00 13.99 0.44
N ILE A 28 -2.30 12.74 0.11
CA ILE A 28 -1.43 11.88 -0.69
C ILE A 28 -1.99 11.80 -2.10
N PHE A 29 -1.14 12.08 -3.09
CA PHE A 29 -1.47 12.01 -4.51
C PHE A 29 -0.72 10.87 -5.20
N ALA A 30 -1.35 10.27 -6.21
CA ALA A 30 -0.73 9.32 -7.12
C ALA A 30 -0.61 9.92 -8.53
N HIS A 31 0.62 9.94 -9.04
CA HIS A 31 0.94 10.34 -10.41
C HIS A 31 1.14 9.10 -11.28
N THR A 32 0.41 9.01 -12.40
CA THR A 32 0.52 7.90 -13.36
C THR A 32 1.48 8.21 -14.53
N GLY A 33 2.15 9.37 -14.49
CA GLY A 33 2.97 9.88 -15.60
C GLY A 33 2.17 10.53 -16.73
N THR A 34 0.84 10.44 -16.70
CA THR A 34 -0.06 11.09 -17.66
C THR A 34 -1.26 11.71 -16.96
N GLY A 35 -1.67 12.91 -17.39
CA GLY A 35 -2.88 13.56 -16.88
C GLY A 35 -2.72 14.19 -15.50
N GLN A 36 -3.86 14.46 -14.86
CA GLN A 36 -3.89 15.04 -13.52
C GLN A 36 -3.63 13.96 -12.44
N PRO A 37 -2.96 14.31 -11.34
CA PRO A 37 -2.74 13.38 -10.25
C PRO A 37 -4.06 13.00 -9.56
N TYR A 38 -4.12 11.78 -9.05
CA TYR A 38 -5.27 11.27 -8.31
C TYR A 38 -5.06 11.50 -6.82
N ARG A 39 -6.00 12.16 -6.14
CA ARG A 39 -5.96 12.26 -4.67
C ARG A 39 -6.34 10.90 -4.10
N MET A 40 -5.39 10.25 -3.43
CA MET A 40 -5.56 8.92 -2.85
C MET A 40 -6.08 8.98 -1.42
N ALA A 41 -5.67 9.99 -0.66
CA ALA A 41 -6.03 10.15 0.75
C ALA A 41 -5.92 11.62 1.19
N GLU A 42 -6.67 12.00 2.22
CA GLU A 42 -6.63 13.31 2.87
C GLU A 42 -6.74 13.13 4.39
N TYR A 43 -5.88 13.82 5.13
CA TYR A 43 -5.77 13.68 6.59
C TYR A 43 -5.95 15.00 7.32
N SER A 44 -6.38 14.89 8.58
CA SER A 44 -6.60 16.03 9.48
C SER A 44 -5.28 16.72 9.88
N SER A 45 -4.17 15.99 9.93
CA SER A 45 -2.84 16.48 10.29
C SER A 45 -1.74 15.96 9.37
N VAL A 46 -0.60 16.67 9.35
CA VAL A 46 0.60 16.26 8.59
C VAL A 46 1.17 14.97 9.14
N GLU A 47 1.19 14.80 10.46
CA GLU A 47 1.74 13.63 11.14
C GLU A 47 0.96 12.36 10.75
N LYS A 48 -0.37 12.45 10.62
CA LYS A 48 -1.19 11.34 10.13
C LYS A 48 -0.91 11.01 8.66
N MET A 49 -0.76 12.03 7.82
CA MET A 49 -0.39 11.84 6.42
C MET A 49 0.99 11.15 6.29
N ASP A 50 2.00 11.62 7.02
CA ASP A 50 3.32 11.01 7.04
C ASP A 50 3.25 9.56 7.56
N LYS A 51 2.43 9.30 8.57
CA LYS A 51 2.20 7.94 9.08
C LYS A 51 1.56 7.03 8.04
N ALA A 52 0.57 7.50 7.29
CA ALA A 52 -0.03 6.74 6.20
C ALA A 52 0.98 6.43 5.08
N MET A 53 1.87 7.37 4.77
CA MET A 53 2.97 7.16 3.82
C MET A 53 4.01 6.15 4.34
N GLU A 54 4.26 6.10 5.65
CA GLU A 54 5.07 5.05 6.28
C GLU A 54 4.37 3.67 6.17
N MET A 55 3.06 3.60 6.42
CA MET A 55 2.28 2.36 6.38
C MET A 55 2.29 1.71 4.99
N VAL A 56 2.18 2.47 3.90
CA VAL A 56 2.26 1.89 2.55
C VAL A 56 3.64 1.31 2.24
N ARG A 57 4.72 1.96 2.68
CA ARG A 57 6.10 1.48 2.51
C ARG A 57 6.38 0.24 3.35
N SER A 58 5.92 0.26 4.60
CA SER A 58 5.99 -0.90 5.50
C SER A 58 5.25 -2.07 4.90
N LYS A 59 4.01 -1.85 4.43
CA LYS A 59 3.21 -2.89 3.77
C LYS A 59 3.95 -3.44 2.56
N TYR A 60 4.48 -2.61 1.68
CA TYR A 60 5.24 -3.07 0.51
C TYR A 60 6.45 -3.95 0.89
N GLY A 61 7.10 -3.65 2.02
CA GLY A 61 8.21 -4.44 2.56
C GLY A 61 7.81 -5.68 3.35
N GLU A 62 6.52 -5.91 3.63
CA GLU A 62 6.06 -7.13 4.31
C GLU A 62 6.24 -8.36 3.39
N TYR A 63 6.67 -9.47 3.99
CA TYR A 63 6.71 -10.78 3.35
C TYR A 63 5.76 -11.71 4.11
N LEU A 64 5.03 -12.57 3.39
CA LEU A 64 4.18 -13.57 4.02
C LEU A 64 5.04 -14.75 4.51
N TYR A 65 5.06 -14.93 5.83
CA TYR A 65 5.60 -16.12 6.49
C TYR A 65 4.53 -17.22 6.49
N GLY A 66 4.93 -18.45 6.16
CA GLY A 66 4.11 -19.65 6.31
C GLY A 66 4.93 -20.75 6.97
N GLU A 67 4.32 -21.87 7.34
CA GLU A 67 5.10 -22.97 7.95
C GLU A 67 5.99 -23.70 6.93
N GLY A 68 5.86 -23.37 5.64
CA GLY A 68 6.44 -24.15 4.56
C GLY A 68 5.79 -25.53 4.47
N GLY A 69 6.14 -26.31 3.45
CA GLY A 69 5.66 -27.68 3.36
C GLY A 69 5.52 -28.21 1.93
N ALA A 70 5.20 -29.49 1.83
CA ALA A 70 4.97 -30.16 0.57
C ALA A 70 3.65 -29.68 -0.05
N MET A 71 3.71 -29.18 -1.29
CA MET A 71 2.50 -28.84 -2.04
C MET A 71 1.87 -30.14 -2.58
N ALA A 72 0.61 -30.43 -2.23
CA ALA A 72 0.00 -31.75 -2.48
C ALA A 72 -0.04 -32.21 -3.96
N THR A 73 0.13 -31.28 -4.91
CA THR A 73 -0.03 -31.51 -6.36
C THR A 73 1.28 -31.51 -7.15
N ALA A 74 2.40 -31.16 -6.55
CA ALA A 74 3.72 -31.23 -7.17
C ALA A 74 4.70 -31.61 -6.08
N ASN A 75 5.64 -32.52 -6.31
CA ASN A 75 6.77 -32.81 -5.39
C ASN A 75 7.70 -31.58 -5.25
N PHE A 76 7.14 -30.46 -4.81
CA PHE A 76 7.70 -29.14 -4.72
C PHE A 76 7.52 -28.70 -3.28
N TYR A 77 8.64 -28.39 -2.64
CA TYR A 77 8.68 -27.97 -1.25
C TYR A 77 8.66 -26.45 -1.20
N VAL A 78 7.62 -25.88 -0.60
CA VAL A 78 7.52 -24.43 -0.42
C VAL A 78 8.35 -24.06 0.83
N PRO A 79 9.38 -23.20 0.72
CA PRO A 79 10.10 -22.73 1.90
C PRO A 79 9.16 -22.00 2.86
N ALA A 80 9.50 -22.00 4.16
CA ALA A 80 8.72 -21.33 5.22
C ALA A 80 8.60 -19.80 5.05
N PHE A 81 9.36 -19.24 4.12
CA PHE A 81 9.09 -17.92 3.60
C PHE A 81 8.63 -18.08 2.14
N ALA A 82 7.39 -17.70 1.86
CA ALA A 82 6.95 -17.53 0.49
C ALA A 82 7.12 -16.06 0.15
N PHE A 83 7.80 -15.74 -0.96
CA PHE A 83 7.81 -14.40 -1.53
C PHE A 83 6.44 -14.12 -2.16
N THR A 84 5.39 -14.07 -1.34
CA THR A 84 4.07 -13.62 -1.76
C THR A 84 3.97 -12.17 -1.33
N PRO A 85 4.34 -11.22 -2.20
CA PRO A 85 4.26 -9.81 -1.87
C PRO A 85 2.81 -9.45 -1.54
N PRO A 86 2.58 -8.51 -0.62
CA PRO A 86 1.25 -8.04 -0.29
C PRO A 86 0.51 -7.59 -1.54
N LYS A 87 -0.71 -8.08 -1.66
CA LYS A 87 -1.49 -7.89 -2.89
C LYS A 87 -2.16 -6.53 -2.95
N VAL A 88 -2.59 -5.98 -1.81
CA VAL A 88 -3.41 -4.77 -1.74
C VAL A 88 -3.08 -3.95 -0.48
N PHE A 89 -3.07 -2.63 -0.62
CA PHE A 89 -3.07 -1.64 0.45
C PHE A 89 -4.15 -0.59 0.14
N ARG A 90 -5.09 -0.38 1.06
CA ARG A 90 -6.02 0.75 1.00
C ARG A 90 -5.54 1.80 1.97
N PHE A 91 -5.52 3.08 1.55
CA PHE A 91 -5.19 4.15 2.48
C PHE A 91 -6.18 4.16 3.65
N PRO A 92 -5.68 4.21 4.89
CA PRO A 92 -6.54 4.21 6.07
C PRO A 92 -7.34 5.51 6.16
N GLU A 93 -8.51 5.41 6.78
CA GLU A 93 -9.29 6.58 7.20
C GLU A 93 -8.55 7.38 8.29
N ASP A 94 -8.92 8.65 8.44
CA ASP A 94 -8.22 9.55 9.36
C ASP A 94 -8.22 9.04 10.82
N ASP A 95 -9.31 8.43 11.27
CA ASP A 95 -9.47 7.87 12.62
C ASP A 95 -8.73 6.53 12.81
N GLU A 96 -8.40 5.84 11.73
CA GLU A 96 -7.61 4.61 11.74
C GLU A 96 -6.11 4.89 11.91
N VAL A 97 -5.65 6.10 11.58
CA VAL A 97 -4.25 6.52 11.74
C VAL A 97 -3.98 6.99 13.17
N LYS A 98 -3.29 6.15 13.94
CA LYS A 98 -2.82 6.44 15.31
C LYS A 98 -1.38 6.97 15.28
N LEU A 99 -1.12 8.00 16.08
CA LEU A 99 0.21 8.61 16.29
C LEU A 99 0.97 7.94 17.43
#